data_AF-A0A317EJX7-F1
#
_entry.id   AF-A0A317EJX7-F1
#
_cell.length_a   1.000
_cell.length_b   1.000
_cell.length_c   1.000
_cell.angle_alpha   90.00
_cell.angle_beta   90.00
_cell.angle_gamma   90.00
#
_symmetry.space_group_name_H-M   'P 1'
#
loop_
_entity.id
_entity.type
_entity.pdbx_description
1 polymer ?
#
loop_
_entity_poly.entity_id
_entity_poly.type
_entity_poly.pdbx_seq_one_letter_code
_entity_poly.pdbx_strand_id
1 'polypeptide(L)'
;MVEKIEHQGILLAIIIRANYEKDGISFFTPNDFSQQLGYMNRKKGYLIEPHIHKLIERKVVLTQEVLYIKSGKVLVNFYDEAQRYLENRIVSTGDVILLANGGHGFEMLEDSEMIEIKQGPYVGEEDKVRFKS
;
A
#
# COMPACT_ATOMS: atom_id res chain seq x y z
N MET A 1 7.87 -6.73 10.74
CA MET A 1 8.91 -6.18 9.83
C MET A 1 8.27 -5.22 8.83
N VAL A 2 9.04 -4.27 8.26
CA VAL A 2 8.61 -3.49 7.09
C VAL A 2 9.49 -3.86 5.90
N GLU A 3 8.88 -4.13 4.76
CA GLU A 3 9.57 -4.46 3.50
C GLU A 3 9.30 -3.38 2.46
N LYS A 4 10.31 -3.09 1.63
CA LYS A 4 10.18 -2.25 0.44
C LYS A 4 10.55 -3.08 -0.78
N ILE A 5 9.71 -3.04 -1.80
CA ILE A 5 9.93 -3.70 -3.08
C ILE A 5 10.31 -2.61 -4.07
N GLU A 6 11.53 -2.68 -4.59
CA GLU A 6 12.09 -1.64 -5.45
C GLU A 6 12.66 -2.26 -6.74
N HIS A 7 12.41 -1.61 -7.87
CA HIS A 7 12.98 -2.00 -9.15
C HIS A 7 13.59 -0.78 -9.84
N GLN A 8 14.89 -0.83 -10.14
CA GLN A 8 15.63 0.28 -10.77
C GLN A 8 15.48 1.63 -10.05
N GLY A 9 15.39 1.60 -8.71
CA GLY A 9 15.19 2.80 -7.88
C GLY A 9 13.75 3.29 -7.81
N ILE A 10 12.80 2.61 -8.45
CA ILE A 10 11.36 2.87 -8.35
C ILE A 10 10.78 2.00 -7.23
N LEU A 11 10.11 2.63 -6.26
CA LEU A 11 9.40 1.94 -5.19
C LEU A 11 8.07 1.39 -5.71
N LEU A 12 7.98 0.07 -5.86
CA LEU A 12 6.78 -0.62 -6.33
C LEU A 12 5.78 -0.84 -5.21
N ALA A 13 6.25 -1.27 -4.03
CA ALA A 13 5.37 -1.52 -2.90
C ALA A 13 6.07 -1.41 -1.53
N ILE A 14 5.26 -1.20 -0.49
CA ILE A 14 5.67 -1.21 0.92
C ILE A 14 4.76 -2.19 1.67
N ILE A 15 5.33 -3.15 2.37
CA ILE A 15 4.58 -4.10 3.21
C ILE A 15 4.90 -3.85 4.68
N ILE A 16 3.87 -3.58 5.49
CA ILE A 16 3.95 -3.61 6.95
C ILE A 16 3.41 -4.97 7.39
N ARG A 17 4.28 -5.81 7.93
CA ARG A 17 3.87 -7.13 8.43
C ARG A 17 3.00 -7.00 9.68
N ALA A 18 2.07 -7.93 9.86
CA ALA A 18 1.16 -7.99 11.01
C ALA A 18 1.90 -7.93 12.36
N ASN A 19 3.10 -8.50 12.42
CA ASN A 19 3.95 -8.53 13.61
C ASN A 19 4.92 -7.33 13.72
N TYR A 20 4.79 -6.31 12.87
CA TYR A 20 5.61 -5.11 12.99
C TYR A 20 5.22 -4.32 14.24
N GLU A 21 6.22 -4.03 15.05
CA GLU A 21 6.06 -3.23 16.27
C GLU A 21 7.18 -2.20 16.38
N LYS A 22 6.80 -0.95 16.70
CA LYS A 22 7.73 0.13 17.01
C LYS A 22 7.05 1.19 17.87
N ASP A 23 7.65 1.62 18.97
CA ASP A 23 7.07 2.71 19.76
C ASP A 23 6.97 4.02 18.94
N GLY A 24 5.86 4.74 19.09
CA GLY A 24 5.65 6.06 18.51
C GLY A 24 4.93 6.06 17.16
N ILE A 25 5.41 6.88 16.23
CA ILE A 25 4.85 7.04 14.88
C ILE A 25 5.95 6.80 13.84
N SER A 26 5.60 6.20 12.71
CA SER A 26 6.49 6.05 11.57
C SER A 26 5.72 6.17 10.27
N PHE A 27 6.27 6.94 9.34
CA PHE A 27 5.77 7.03 7.97
C PHE A 27 6.76 6.35 7.04
N PHE A 28 6.26 5.56 6.11
CA PHE A 28 7.10 4.72 5.24
C PHE A 28 7.17 5.21 3.81
N THR A 29 6.28 6.14 3.45
CA THR A 29 6.13 6.72 2.11
C THR A 29 7.02 7.94 1.92
N PRO A 30 7.58 8.15 0.72
CA PRO A 30 8.20 9.41 0.33
C PRO A 30 7.25 10.62 0.44
N ASN A 31 7.81 11.81 0.63
CA ASN A 31 7.03 13.04 0.84
C ASN A 31 6.28 13.53 -0.41
N ASP A 32 6.69 13.08 -1.59
CA ASP A 32 6.11 13.41 -2.89
C ASP A 32 4.96 12.47 -3.29
N PHE A 33 4.69 11.42 -2.51
CA PHE A 33 3.55 10.54 -2.74
C PHE A 33 2.24 11.26 -2.40
N SER A 34 1.22 11.05 -3.22
CA SER A 34 -0.13 11.57 -2.97
C SER A 34 -0.85 10.85 -1.83
N GLN A 35 -0.41 9.65 -1.46
CA GLN A 35 -0.95 8.86 -0.35
C GLN A 35 0.17 8.53 0.65
N GLN A 36 -0.11 8.71 1.95
CA GLN A 36 0.86 8.45 3.02
C GLN A 36 0.49 7.18 3.81
N LEU A 37 1.40 6.21 3.86
CA LEU A 37 1.28 5.04 4.74
C LEU A 37 2.03 5.29 6.06
N GLY A 38 1.30 5.25 7.17
CA GLY A 38 1.82 5.44 8.52
C GLY A 38 1.42 4.32 9.49
N TYR A 39 2.32 4.02 10.42
CA TYR A 39 2.09 3.15 11.58
C TYR A 39 2.19 3.96 12.86
N MET A 40 1.29 3.69 13.80
CA MET A 40 1.30 4.31 15.13
C MET A 40 1.12 3.25 16.21
N ASN A 41 1.99 3.30 17.22
CA ASN A 41 1.85 2.56 18.47
C ASN A 41 2.08 3.53 19.62
N ARG A 42 1.02 3.78 20.40
CA ARG A 42 1.03 4.75 21.50
C ARG A 42 0.60 4.05 22.78
N LYS A 43 1.34 4.31 23.87
CA LYS A 43 0.98 3.77 25.19
C LYS A 43 -0.36 4.36 25.65
N LYS A 44 -1.06 3.62 26.51
CA LYS A 44 -2.29 4.07 27.16
C LYS A 44 -2.08 5.43 27.82
N GLY A 45 -3.00 6.36 27.59
CA GLY A 45 -2.94 7.72 28.14
C GLY A 45 -2.23 8.74 27.23
N TYR A 46 -1.58 8.32 26.15
CA TYR A 46 -1.05 9.24 25.15
C TYR A 46 -2.21 9.92 24.40
N LEU A 47 -2.21 11.25 24.39
CA LEU A 47 -3.21 12.05 23.69
C LEU A 47 -2.64 12.56 22.36
N ILE A 48 -3.36 12.32 21.26
CA ILE A 48 -3.16 13.03 20.00
C ILE A 48 -4.09 14.24 20.03
N GLU A 49 -3.53 15.44 19.95
CA GLU A 49 -4.34 16.66 19.98
C GLU A 49 -5.33 16.71 18.81
N PRO A 50 -6.59 17.13 19.04
CA PRO A 50 -7.55 17.34 17.96
C PRO A 50 -7.02 18.35 16.95
N HIS A 51 -7.11 18.02 15.67
CA HIS A 51 -6.67 18.90 14.58
C HIS A 51 -7.54 18.71 13.34
N ILE A 52 -7.54 19.73 12.48
CA ILE A 52 -8.11 19.66 11.13
C ILE A 52 -7.00 19.85 10.11
N HIS A 53 -7.14 19.25 8.94
CA HIS A 53 -6.23 19.50 7.84
C HIS A 53 -6.60 20.80 7.12
N LYS A 54 -5.58 21.55 6.70
CA LYS A 54 -5.76 22.73 5.86
C LYS A 54 -6.28 22.31 4.48
N LEU A 55 -7.18 23.10 3.92
CA LEU A 55 -7.57 22.97 2.52
C LEU A 55 -6.37 23.35 1.65
N ILE A 56 -5.72 22.34 1.07
CA ILE A 56 -4.53 22.48 0.24
C ILE A 56 -4.78 21.67 -1.02
N GLU A 57 -4.66 22.31 -2.17
CA GLU A 57 -4.72 21.64 -3.46
C GLU A 57 -3.53 20.69 -3.62
N ARG A 58 -3.80 19.48 -4.12
CA ARG A 58 -2.78 18.46 -4.36
C ARG A 58 -3.01 17.85 -5.73
N LYS A 59 -1.92 17.65 -6.47
CA LYS A 59 -1.95 16.90 -7.72
C LYS A 59 -1.77 15.42 -7.43
N VAL A 60 -2.70 14.60 -7.89
CA VAL A 60 -2.56 13.13 -7.90
C VAL A 60 -2.15 12.75 -9.32
N VAL A 61 -0.94 12.21 -9.47
CA VAL A 61 -0.39 11.81 -10.78
C VAL A 61 -0.67 10.35 -11.08
N LEU A 62 -0.67 9.51 -10.04
CA LEU A 62 -0.88 8.08 -10.13
C LEU A 62 -1.76 7.62 -8.97
N THR A 63 -2.67 6.71 -9.26
CA THR A 63 -3.43 6.03 -8.23
C THR A 63 -2.56 5.00 -7.53
N GLN A 64 -2.38 5.18 -6.23
CA GLN A 64 -1.82 4.19 -5.31
C GLN A 64 -2.97 3.48 -4.58
N GLU A 65 -2.74 2.27 -4.11
CA GLU A 65 -3.77 1.56 -3.33
C GLU A 65 -3.14 0.84 -2.16
N VAL A 66 -3.82 0.89 -1.01
CA VAL A 66 -3.45 0.14 0.18
C VAL A 66 -4.43 -1.01 0.34
N LEU A 67 -3.90 -2.21 0.54
CA LEU A 67 -4.68 -3.37 0.96
C LEU A 67 -4.35 -3.72 2.41
N TYR A 68 -5.40 -3.90 3.21
CA TYR A 68 -5.31 -4.60 4.49
C TYR A 68 -5.88 -6.00 4.33
N ILE A 69 -5.09 -7.02 4.66
CA ILE A 69 -5.52 -8.41 4.58
C ILE A 69 -6.29 -8.76 5.85
N LYS A 70 -7.62 -8.82 5.76
CA LYS A 70 -8.50 -9.14 6.89
C LYS A 70 -8.43 -10.62 7.25
N SER A 71 -8.36 -11.50 6.25
CA SER A 71 -8.19 -12.95 6.41
C SER A 71 -7.55 -13.56 5.15
N GLY A 72 -6.93 -14.73 5.29
CA GLY A 72 -6.38 -15.52 4.16
C GLY A 72 -4.91 -15.25 3.85
N LYS A 73 -4.51 -15.66 2.64
CA LYS A 73 -3.15 -15.60 2.09
C LYS A 73 -3.19 -15.28 0.59
N VAL A 74 -2.47 -14.23 0.20
CA VAL A 74 -2.47 -13.69 -1.17
C VAL A 74 -1.05 -13.60 -1.68
N LEU A 75 -0.81 -14.15 -2.87
CA LEU A 75 0.41 -13.93 -3.64
C LEU A 75 0.25 -12.65 -4.47
N VAL A 76 1.12 -11.68 -4.24
CA VAL A 76 1.19 -10.43 -5.00
C VAL A 76 2.32 -10.56 -6.02
N ASN A 77 2.00 -10.46 -7.30
CA ASN A 77 2.95 -10.43 -8.40
C ASN A 77 3.21 -8.98 -8.80
N PHE A 78 4.47 -8.60 -9.02
CA PHE A 78 4.87 -7.26 -9.43
C PHE A 78 5.39 -7.24 -10.86
N TYR A 79 5.09 -6.17 -11.58
CA TYR A 79 5.43 -5.95 -12.97
C TYR A 79 6.02 -4.54 -13.16
N ASP A 80 6.91 -4.38 -14.14
CA ASP A 80 7.35 -3.05 -14.57
C ASP A 80 6.31 -2.34 -15.45
N GLU A 81 6.60 -1.10 -15.86
CA GLU A 81 5.73 -0.31 -16.75
C GLU A 81 5.55 -0.93 -18.15
N ALA A 82 6.49 -1.80 -18.56
CA ALA A 82 6.40 -2.57 -19.79
C ALA A 82 5.63 -3.90 -19.61
N GLN A 83 4.94 -4.06 -18.49
CA GLN A 83 4.14 -5.24 -18.13
C GLN A 83 4.96 -6.54 -17.99
N ARG A 84 6.27 -6.43 -17.80
CA ARG A 84 7.14 -7.59 -17.59
C ARG A 84 7.15 -7.98 -16.12
N TYR A 85 6.98 -9.27 -15.87
CA TYR A 85 7.07 -9.83 -14.53
C TYR A 85 8.44 -9.55 -13.89
N LEU A 86 8.43 -9.18 -12.61
CA LEU A 86 9.63 -8.89 -11.83
C LEU A 86 9.83 -9.92 -10.72
N GLU A 87 8.94 -9.92 -9.74
CA GLU A 87 9.00 -10.80 -8.56
C GLU A 87 7.63 -10.89 -7.89
N ASN A 88 7.56 -11.65 -6.79
CA ASN A 88 6.33 -11.79 -6.01
C ASN A 88 6.57 -11.70 -4.49
N ARG A 89 5.52 -11.39 -3.74
CA ARG A 89 5.50 -11.48 -2.26
C ARG A 89 4.18 -12.07 -1.80
N ILE A 90 4.24 -12.92 -0.78
CA ILE A 90 3.04 -13.37 -0.08
C ILE A 90 2.71 -12.36 1.02
N VAL A 91 1.44 -11.93 1.07
CA VAL A 91 0.85 -11.18 2.18
C VAL A 91 -0.25 -12.03 2.81
N SER A 92 -0.45 -11.86 4.11
CA SER A 92 -1.37 -12.70 4.88
C SER A 92 -2.10 -11.89 5.93
N THR A 93 -3.07 -12.52 6.60
CA THR A 93 -3.88 -11.92 7.67
C THR A 93 -3.10 -10.94 8.56
N GLY A 94 -3.59 -9.70 8.63
CA GLY A 94 -3.02 -8.61 9.41
C GLY A 94 -1.93 -7.80 8.70
N ASP A 95 -1.39 -8.28 7.58
CA ASP A 95 -0.45 -7.51 6.77
C ASP A 95 -1.16 -6.34 6.09
N VAL A 96 -0.41 -5.24 5.91
CA VAL A 96 -0.81 -4.07 5.11
C VAL A 96 0.19 -3.91 3.98
N ILE A 97 -0.29 -3.73 2.76
CA ILE A 97 0.55 -3.44 1.59
C ILE A 97 0.08 -2.17 0.90
N LEU A 98 0.99 -1.22 0.69
CA LEU A 98 0.82 -0.11 -0.25
C LEU A 98 1.43 -0.51 -1.60
N LEU A 99 0.66 -0.37 -2.66
CA LEU A 99 1.07 -0.54 -4.05
C LEU A 99 1.27 0.86 -4.64
N ALA A 100 2.53 1.21 -4.88
CA ALA A 100 2.97 2.58 -5.10
C ALA A 100 3.20 2.91 -6.58
N ASN A 101 3.79 1.98 -7.34
CA ASN A 101 4.13 2.13 -8.77
C ASN A 101 4.17 0.76 -9.46
N GLY A 102 4.30 0.78 -10.79
CA GLY A 102 4.37 -0.42 -11.62
C GLY A 102 3.01 -1.10 -11.78
N GLY A 103 3.03 -2.33 -12.29
CA GLY A 103 1.87 -3.19 -12.34
C GLY A 103 1.88 -4.19 -11.18
N HIS A 104 0.69 -4.64 -10.78
CA HIS A 104 0.55 -5.74 -9.82
C HIS A 104 -0.63 -6.63 -10.15
N GLY A 105 -0.54 -7.88 -9.70
CA GLY A 105 -1.60 -8.87 -9.81
C GLY A 105 -1.69 -9.70 -8.53
N PHE A 106 -2.84 -10.30 -8.30
CA PHE A 106 -3.12 -11.09 -7.09
C PHE A 106 -3.55 -12.50 -7.46
N GLU A 107 -2.98 -13.47 -6.75
CA GLU A 107 -3.46 -14.84 -6.72
C GLU A 107 -3.81 -15.20 -5.27
N MET A 108 -5.05 -15.63 -5.06
CA MET A 108 -5.55 -16.00 -3.74
C MET A 108 -5.14 -17.45 -3.48
N LEU A 109 -4.13 -17.65 -2.62
CA LEU A 109 -3.63 -18.97 -2.24
C LEU A 109 -4.56 -19.67 -1.24
N GLU A 110 -5.35 -18.87 -0.52
CA GLU A 110 -6.40 -19.28 0.41
C GLU A 110 -7.60 -18.33 0.21
N ASP A 111 -8.81 -18.74 0.62
CA ASP A 111 -9.96 -17.83 0.67
C ASP A 111 -9.59 -16.59 1.49
N SER A 112 -9.71 -15.41 0.89
CA SER A 112 -9.14 -14.17 1.42
C SER A 112 -10.15 -13.03 1.42
N GLU A 113 -10.19 -12.29 2.52
CA GLU A 113 -10.91 -11.01 2.61
C GLU A 113 -9.90 -9.87 2.68
N MET A 114 -10.12 -8.83 1.89
CA MET A 114 -9.24 -7.66 1.85
C MET A 114 -10.06 -6.37 1.92
N ILE A 115 -9.49 -5.35 2.54
CA ILE A 115 -10.01 -3.98 2.50
C ILE A 115 -9.07 -3.16 1.63
N GLU A 116 -9.61 -2.53 0.59
CA GLU A 116 -8.87 -1.65 -0.31
C GLU A 116 -9.13 -0.18 0.03
N ILE A 117 -8.06 0.61 0.11
CA ILE A 117 -8.08 2.05 0.34
C ILE A 117 -7.32 2.73 -0.81
N LYS A 118 -8.06 3.45 -1.66
CA LYS A 118 -7.53 4.23 -2.78
C LYS A 118 -7.60 5.72 -2.50
N GLN A 119 -6.62 6.49 -2.96
CA GLN A 119 -6.79 7.95 -3.05
C GLN A 119 -7.78 8.30 -4.16
N GLY A 120 -8.59 9.32 -3.89
CA GLY A 120 -9.41 9.97 -4.89
C GLY A 120 -8.71 11.17 -5.55
N PRO A 121 -9.38 11.85 -6.48
CA PRO A 121 -10.75 11.60 -6.93
C PRO A 121 -10.86 10.26 -7.69
N TYR A 122 -11.96 9.54 -7.47
CA TYR A 122 -12.21 8.28 -8.17
C TYR A 122 -12.60 8.54 -9.62
N VAL A 123 -11.87 7.96 -10.57
CA VAL A 123 -12.07 8.14 -12.01
C VAL A 123 -12.78 6.95 -12.70
N GLY A 124 -13.24 5.95 -11.94
CA GLY A 124 -13.95 4.79 -12.50
C GLY A 124 -13.01 3.74 -13.11
N GLU A 125 -13.52 2.96 -14.08
CA GLU A 125 -12.75 1.90 -14.77
C GLU A 125 -11.56 2.45 -15.59
N GLU A 126 -11.54 3.74 -15.91
CA GLU A 126 -10.42 4.39 -16.61
C GLU A 126 -9.14 4.45 -15.76
N ASP A 127 -9.22 4.12 -14.46
CA ASP A 127 -8.10 4.10 -13.51
C ASP A 127 -7.10 2.95 -13.76
N LYS A 128 -7.51 1.89 -14.48
CA LYS A 128 -6.73 0.65 -14.60
C LYS A 128 -6.60 0.19 -16.05
N VAL A 129 -5.37 -0.12 -16.47
CA VAL A 129 -5.11 -0.91 -17.68
C VAL A 129 -4.89 -2.36 -17.26
N ARG A 130 -5.73 -3.28 -17.75
CA ARG A 130 -5.61 -4.72 -17.48
C ARG A 130 -4.76 -5.37 -18.57
N PHE A 131 -3.91 -6.31 -18.18
CA PHE A 131 -3.09 -7.11 -19.10
C PHE A 131 -3.09 -8.59 -18.70
N LYS A 132 -2.70 -9.47 -19.63
CA LYS A 132 -2.56 -10.89 -19.33
C LYS A 132 -1.21 -11.12 -18.64
N SER A 133 -1.25 -11.77 -17.48
CA SER A 133 -0.08 -12.29 -16.77
C SER A 133 0.59 -13.42 -17.53
#